data_AF-A0A352HSX2-F1
#
_entry.id   AF-A0A352HSX2-F1
#
_cell.length_a   1.000
_cell.length_b   1.000
_cell.length_c   1.000
_cell.angle_alpha   90.00
_cell.angle_beta   90.00
_cell.angle_gamma   90.00
#
_symmetry.space_group_name_H-M   'P 1'
#
loop_
_entity.id
_entity.type
_entity.pdbx_description
1 polymer ?
#
loop_
_entity_poly.entity_id
_entity_poly.type
_entity_poly.pdbx_seq_one_letter_code
_entity_poly.pdbx_strand_id
1 'polypeptide(L)'
;MNDIEELRMSVRGIEPDRAVVIITEYLTLHPEDDEALTLRGMKYWSLGQRANAINDYLAAININPDSKAQMAMKATYEILDFYNKDLYNP
;
A
#
# COMPACT_ATOMS: atom_id res chain seq x y z
N MET A 1 -3.56 15.77 -11.33
CA MET A 1 -2.34 14.96 -11.33
C MET A 1 -2.62 13.78 -12.23
N ASN A 2 -1.90 13.69 -13.35
CA ASN A 2 -2.29 12.81 -14.47
C ASN A 2 -1.25 11.71 -14.73
N ASP A 3 -0.19 11.67 -13.93
CA ASP A 3 0.99 10.84 -14.11
C ASP A 3 1.48 10.35 -12.74
N ILE A 4 2.01 9.13 -12.72
CA ILE A 4 2.51 8.44 -11.53
C ILE A 4 3.79 9.11 -10.96
N GLU A 5 4.63 9.72 -11.81
CA GLU A 5 5.83 10.43 -11.36
C GLU A 5 5.49 11.72 -10.60
N GLU A 6 4.53 12.50 -11.10
CA GLU A 6 3.96 13.64 -10.38
C GLU A 6 3.38 13.21 -9.03
N LEU A 7 2.67 12.06 -8.97
CA LEU A 7 2.19 11.49 -7.72
C LEU A 7 3.33 11.19 -6.76
N ARG A 8 4.34 10.42 -7.19
CA ARG A 8 5.50 10.07 -6.34
C ARG A 8 6.18 11.32 -5.79
N MET A 9 6.35 12.34 -6.61
CA MET A 9 6.96 13.61 -6.20
C MET A 9 6.08 14.35 -5.19
N SER A 10 4.76 14.38 -5.40
CA SER A 10 3.81 15.08 -4.52
C SER A 10 3.72 14.47 -3.12
N VAL A 11 3.90 13.15 -2.99
CA VAL A 11 3.81 12.44 -1.70
C VAL A 11 5.17 12.18 -1.05
N ARG A 12 6.26 12.61 -1.69
CA ARG A 12 7.62 12.45 -1.19
C ARG A 12 7.81 13.33 0.05
N GLY A 13 8.13 12.70 1.18
CA GLY A 13 8.31 13.42 2.45
C GLY A 13 7.02 13.96 3.06
N ILE A 14 5.86 13.57 2.51
CA ILE A 14 4.55 13.89 3.09
C ILE A 14 4.19 12.86 4.15
N GLU A 15 3.60 13.33 5.24
CA GLU A 15 3.06 12.50 6.32
C GLU A 15 2.06 11.47 5.78
N PRO A 16 2.05 10.23 6.30
CA PRO A 16 1.28 9.16 5.69
C PRO A 16 -0.22 9.42 5.56
N ASP A 17 -0.83 10.10 6.53
CA ASP A 17 -2.25 10.46 6.53
C ASP A 17 -2.59 11.41 5.36
N ARG A 18 -1.77 12.42 5.14
CA ARG A 18 -1.93 13.36 4.01
C ARG A 18 -1.62 12.69 2.67
N ALA A 19 -0.59 11.84 2.63
CA ALA A 19 -0.23 11.10 1.43
C ALA A 19 -1.38 10.19 0.98
N VAL A 20 -2.08 9.53 1.90
CA VAL A 20 -3.27 8.71 1.59
C VAL A 20 -4.35 9.53 0.88
N VAL A 21 -4.61 10.77 1.33
CA VAL A 21 -5.62 11.65 0.70
C VAL A 21 -5.22 11.97 -0.73
N ILE A 22 -3.98 12.41 -0.94
CA ILE A 22 -3.44 12.76 -2.27
C ILE A 22 -3.50 11.56 -3.22
N ILE A 23 -3.07 10.38 -2.75
CA ILE A 23 -3.08 9.15 -3.58
C ILE A 23 -4.52 8.71 -3.85
N THR A 24 -5.44 8.89 -2.90
CA THR A 24 -6.86 8.56 -3.11
C THR A 24 -7.48 9.43 -4.18
N GLU A 25 -7.21 10.74 -4.18
CA GLU A 25 -7.64 11.65 -5.25
C GLU A 25 -7.10 11.22 -6.61
N TYR A 26 -5.82 10.85 -6.70
CA TYR A 26 -5.22 10.31 -7.92
C TYR A 26 -5.93 9.03 -8.40
N LEU A 27 -6.16 8.08 -7.50
CA LEU A 27 -6.84 6.82 -7.79
C LEU A 27 -8.31 7.00 -8.21
N THR A 28 -8.96 8.14 -7.91
CA THR A 28 -10.30 8.41 -8.47
C THR A 28 -10.27 8.59 -9.99
N LEU A 29 -9.14 9.04 -10.53
CA LEU A 29 -8.93 9.23 -11.97
C LEU A 29 -8.21 8.03 -12.60
N HIS A 30 -7.41 7.32 -11.81
CA HIS A 30 -6.57 6.19 -12.25
C HIS A 30 -6.82 4.95 -11.36
N PRO A 31 -8.04 4.37 -11.36
CA PRO A 31 -8.43 3.35 -10.39
C PRO A 31 -7.65 2.04 -10.48
N GLU A 32 -7.04 1.77 -11.63
CA GLU A 32 -6.28 0.55 -11.92
C GLU A 32 -4.77 0.80 -11.95
N ASP A 33 -4.28 1.92 -11.42
CA ASP A 33 -2.84 2.14 -11.29
C ASP A 33 -2.29 1.31 -10.13
N ASP A 34 -1.65 0.18 -10.45
CA ASP A 34 -1.13 -0.77 -9.47
C ASP A 34 -0.04 -0.15 -8.59
N GLU A 35 0.71 0.82 -9.11
CA GLU A 35 1.73 1.49 -8.34
C GLU A 35 1.15 2.49 -7.35
N ALA A 36 0.14 3.27 -7.74
CA ALA A 36 -0.57 4.16 -6.84
C ALA A 36 -1.28 3.37 -5.72
N LEU A 37 -1.91 2.23 -6.06
CA LEU A 37 -2.46 1.31 -5.06
C LEU A 37 -1.36 0.79 -4.12
N THR A 38 -0.22 0.37 -4.65
CA THR A 38 0.94 -0.05 -3.85
C THR A 38 1.41 1.06 -2.90
N LEU A 39 1.55 2.29 -3.40
CA LEU A 39 1.97 3.44 -2.61
C LEU A 39 0.96 3.73 -1.48
N ARG A 40 -0.34 3.70 -1.77
CA ARG A 40 -1.36 3.92 -0.73
C ARG A 40 -1.36 2.82 0.32
N GLY A 41 -1.19 1.57 -0.10
CA GLY A 41 -1.05 0.43 0.80
C GLY A 41 0.14 0.60 1.76
N MET A 42 1.29 1.08 1.27
CA MET A 42 2.46 1.38 2.10
C MET A 42 2.18 2.49 3.13
N LYS A 43 1.43 3.52 2.75
CA LYS A 43 1.03 4.58 3.69
C LYS A 43 0.05 4.08 4.73
N TYR A 44 -0.96 3.31 4.35
CA TYR A 44 -1.85 2.65 5.31
C TYR A 44 -1.11 1.73 6.27
N TRP A 45 -0.11 0.99 5.79
CA TRP A 45 0.74 0.17 6.63
C TRP A 45 1.47 0.99 7.70
N SER A 46 2.07 2.12 7.31
CA SER A 46 2.76 3.02 8.24
C SER A 46 1.82 3.67 9.27
N LEU A 47 0.53 3.81 8.94
CA LEU A 47 -0.52 4.27 9.85
C LEU A 47 -1.08 3.17 10.76
N GLY A 48 -0.59 1.93 10.64
CA GLY A 48 -1.12 0.77 11.36
C GLY A 48 -2.46 0.25 10.83
N GLN A 49 -2.96 0.81 9.73
CA GLN A 49 -4.22 0.41 9.09
C GLN A 49 -3.99 -0.83 8.20
N ARG A 50 -3.63 -1.95 8.83
CA ARG A 50 -3.15 -3.16 8.14
C ARG A 50 -4.17 -3.74 7.15
N ALA A 51 -5.46 -3.73 7.48
CA ALA A 51 -6.50 -4.22 6.60
C ALA A 51 -6.59 -3.42 5.29
N ASN A 52 -6.52 -2.08 5.38
CA ASN A 52 -6.53 -1.21 4.21
C ASN A 52 -5.28 -1.42 3.36
N ALA A 53 -4.11 -1.58 4.00
CA ALA A 53 -2.87 -1.89 3.29
C ALA A 53 -2.95 -3.20 2.49
N ILE A 54 -3.44 -4.27 3.14
CA ILE A 54 -3.60 -5.59 2.50
C ILE A 54 -4.56 -5.51 1.31
N ASN A 55 -5.69 -4.80 1.47
CA ASN A 55 -6.66 -4.65 0.39
C ASN A 55 -6.06 -3.94 -0.83
N ASP A 56 -5.30 -2.86 -0.61
CA ASP A 56 -4.62 -2.14 -1.69
C ASP A 56 -3.54 -2.98 -2.37
N TYR A 57 -2.74 -3.74 -1.60
CA TYR A 57 -1.76 -4.66 -2.18
C TYR A 57 -2.40 -5.76 -3.01
N LEU A 58 -3.49 -6.35 -2.53
CA LEU A 58 -4.23 -7.37 -3.29
C LEU A 58 -4.83 -6.79 -4.57
N ALA A 59 -5.39 -5.59 -4.51
CA ALA A 59 -5.91 -4.91 -5.70
C ALA A 59 -4.79 -4.69 -6.73
N ALA A 60 -3.63 -4.18 -6.31
CA ALA A 60 -2.47 -3.97 -7.18
C ALA A 60 -2.00 -5.29 -7.82
N ILE A 61 -1.89 -6.39 -7.05
CA ILE A 61 -1.48 -7.70 -7.56
C ILE A 61 -2.50 -8.29 -8.54
N ASN A 62 -3.80 -8.08 -8.29
CA ASN A 62 -4.86 -8.54 -9.18
C ASN A 62 -4.83 -7.83 -10.53
N ILE A 63 -4.48 -6.53 -10.53
CA ILE A 63 -4.34 -5.74 -11.76
C ILE A 63 -3.05 -6.10 -12.50
N ASN A 64 -1.94 -6.10 -11.77
CA ASN A 64 -0.62 -6.38 -12.29
C ASN A 64 0.04 -7.46 -11.40
N PRO A 65 0.05 -8.73 -11.85
CA PRO A 65 0.71 -9.78 -11.12
C PRO A 65 2.19 -9.50 -10.84
N ASP A 66 2.91 -8.76 -11.69
CA ASP A 66 4.33 -8.41 -11.47
C ASP A 66 4.53 -7.13 -10.64
N SER A 67 3.46 -6.61 -10.02
CA SER A 67 3.51 -5.40 -9.20
C SER A 67 4.46 -5.54 -8.01
N LYS A 68 5.09 -4.42 -7.63
CA LYS A 68 5.89 -4.31 -6.41
C LYS A 68 5.07 -4.62 -5.14
N ALA A 69 3.73 -4.53 -5.22
CA ALA A 69 2.84 -4.96 -4.16
C ALA A 69 3.08 -6.42 -3.71
N GLN A 70 3.56 -7.31 -4.58
CA GLN A 70 3.91 -8.68 -4.16
C GLN A 70 4.92 -8.70 -3.01
N MET A 71 5.96 -7.87 -3.10
CA MET A 71 6.99 -7.80 -2.06
C MET A 71 6.43 -7.20 -0.77
N ALA A 72 5.60 -6.16 -0.88
CA ALA A 72 4.94 -5.53 0.26
C ALA A 72 3.95 -6.48 0.97
N MET A 73 3.22 -7.28 0.19
CA MET A 73 2.29 -8.30 0.67
C MET A 73 3.03 -9.45 1.37
N LYS A 74 4.14 -9.91 0.79
CA LYS A 74 4.99 -10.93 1.41
C LYS A 74 5.54 -10.45 2.76
N ALA A 75 6.09 -9.24 2.82
CA ALA A 75 6.56 -8.64 4.07
C ALA A 75 5.43 -8.48 5.10
N THR A 76 4.23 -8.12 4.66
CA THR A 76 3.03 -8.05 5.52
C THR A 76 2.73 -9.40 6.17
N TYR A 77 2.70 -10.48 5.38
CA TYR A 77 2.45 -11.82 5.91
C TYR A 77 3.55 -12.31 6.84
N GLU A 78 4.82 -12.08 6.52
CA GLU A 78 5.94 -12.45 7.39
C GLU A 78 5.84 -11.76 8.76
N ILE A 79 5.49 -10.48 8.77
CA ILE A 79 5.32 -9.71 10.01
C ILE A 79 4.12 -10.22 10.81
N LEU A 80 2.97 -10.46 10.15
CA LEU A 80 1.77 -10.95 10.82
C LEU A 80 1.91 -12.39 11.33
N ASP A 81 2.61 -13.25 10.58
CA ASP A 81 2.91 -14.63 11.01
C ASP A 81 3.86 -14.64 12.22
N PHE A 82 4.87 -13.76 12.25
CA PHE A 82 5.74 -13.59 13.41
C PHE A 82 4.95 -13.16 14.66
N TYR A 83 4.11 -12.12 14.55
CA TYR A 83 3.27 -11.67 15.67
C TYR A 83 2.28 -12.75 16.15
N ASN A 84 1.76 -13.56 15.23
CA ASN A 84 0.84 -14.65 15.59
C ASN A 84 1.54 -15.82 16.27
N LYS A 85 2.81 -16.09 15.94
CA LYS A 85 3.62 -17.13 16.61
C LYS A 85 4.00 -16.75 18.04
N ASP A 86 4.24 -15.47 18.33
CA ASP A 86 4.54 -14.99 19.69
C ASP A 86 3.34 -15.12 20.66
N LEU A 87 2.10 -15.26 20.15
CA LEU A 87 0.91 -15.58 20.96
C LEU A 87 0.81 -17.07 21.34
N TYR A 88 1.58 -17.94 20.66
CA TYR A 88 1.65 -19.37 20.90
C TYR A 88 3.00 -19.77 21.50
N ASN A 89 3.49 -19.01 22.49
CA ASN A 89 4.49 -19.53 23.41
C ASN A 89 3.78 -19.98 24.70
N PRO A 90 3.36 -21.26 24.80
CA PRO A 90 2.76 -21.83 26.01
C PRO A 90 3.74 -21.85 27.20
#